data_AF-A0A4Z1CNT1-F1
#
_entry.id   AF-A0A4Z1CNT1-F1
#
_cell.length_a   1.000
_cell.length_b   1.000
_cell.length_c   1.000
_cell.angle_alpha   90.00
_cell.angle_beta   90.00
_cell.angle_gamma   90.00
#
_symmetry.space_group_name_H-M   'P 1'
#
loop_
_entity.id
_entity.type
_entity.pdbx_description
1 polymer ?
#
loop_
_entity_poly.entity_id
_entity_poly.type
_entity_poly.pdbx_seq_one_letter_code
_entity_poly.pdbx_strand_id
1 'polypeptide(L)' 'MGVLLPDSILRNELIAVLAAFVAINTIVYVTLAVAKILPKLYLRDHLSARNRRSETRSIDPDAPV' A
#
# COMPACT_ATOMS: atom_id res chain seq x y z
N MET A 1 -3.48 -19.79 24.83
CA MET A 1 -4.03 -21.07 24.35
C MET A 1 -3.38 -21.40 23.01
N GLY A 2 -2.40 -22.29 22.99
CA GLY A 2 -1.71 -22.70 21.76
C GLY A 2 -1.81 -24.21 21.62
N VAL A 3 -2.29 -24.68 20.47
CA VAL A 3 -2.21 -26.09 20.11
C VAL A 3 -0.84 -26.32 19.48
N LEU A 4 -0.02 -27.15 20.12
CA LEU A 4 1.22 -27.63 19.54
C LEU A 4 0.88 -28.78 18.59
N LEU A 5 1.07 -28.54 17.29
CA LEU A 5 0.96 -29.60 16.30
C LEU A 5 2.18 -30.53 16.41
N PRO A 6 2.00 -31.86 16.30
CA PRO A 6 3.09 -32.81 16.19
C PRO A 6 4.02 -32.49 15.01
N ASP A 7 5.33 -32.62 15.20
CA ASP A 7 6.36 -32.40 14.16
C ASP A 7 6.14 -33.28 12.91
N SER A 8 5.56 -34.47 13.08
CA SER A 8 5.19 -35.38 11.99
C SER A 8 4.20 -34.79 11.00
N ILE A 9 3.32 -33.87 11.43
CA ILE A 9 2.35 -33.19 10.57
C ILE A 9 3.05 -32.09 9.75
N LEU A 10 4.01 -31.38 10.36
CA LEU A 10 4.76 -30.31 9.72
C LEU A 10 5.72 -30.82 8.63
N ARG A 11 6.26 -32.04 8.79
CA ARG A 11 7.16 -32.67 7.81
C ARG A 11 6.44 -33.41 6.69
N ASN A 12 5.12 -33.52 6.75
CA ASN A 12 4.35 -34.25 5.73
C ASN A 12 4.27 -33.44 4.43
N GLU A 13 4.71 -34.04 3.33
CA GLU A 13 4.73 -33.42 2.00
C GLU A 13 3.34 -32.97 1.52
N LEU A 14 2.29 -33.76 1.80
CA LEU A 14 0.92 -33.39 1.42
C LEU A 14 0.46 -32.11 2.13
N ILE A 15 0.82 -31.97 3.40
CA ILE A 15 0.52 -30.76 4.18
C ILE A 15 1.34 -29.59 3.66
N ALA A 16 2.60 -29.81 3.27
CA ALA A 16 3.43 -28.75 2.68
C ALA A 16 2.83 -28.19 1.38
N VAL A 17 2.30 -29.06 0.51
CA VAL A 17 1.61 -28.64 -0.74
C VAL A 17 0.35 -27.83 -0.42
N LEU A 18 -0.49 -28.31 0.50
CA LEU A 18 -1.70 -27.59 0.93
C LEU A 18 -1.37 -26.25 1.58
N ALA A 19 -0.34 -26.21 2.43
CA ALA A 19 0.12 -24.98 3.08
C ALA A 19 0.65 -23.97 2.04
N ALA A 20 1.42 -24.42 1.05
CA ALA A 20 1.87 -23.58 -0.05
C ALA A 20 0.70 -23.02 -0.86
N PHE A 21 -0.32 -23.84 -1.16
CA PHE A 21 -1.52 -23.38 -1.86
C PHE A 21 -2.25 -22.27 -1.09
N VAL A 22 -2.45 -22.46 0.21
CA VAL A 22 -3.07 -21.46 1.10
C VAL A 22 -2.20 -20.19 1.18
N ALA A 23 -0.88 -20.35 1.31
CA ALA A 23 0.05 -19.23 1.39
C ALA A 23 0.05 -18.38 0.12
N ILE A 24 0.06 -19.00 -1.06
CA ILE A 24 0.00 -18.31 -2.36
C ILE A 24 -1.31 -17.55 -2.51
N ASN A 25 -2.43 -18.20 -2.19
CA ASN A 25 -3.73 -17.55 -2.23
C ASN A 25 -3.74 -16.32 -1.31
N THR A 26 -3.36 -16.52 -0.06
CA THR A 26 -3.33 -15.46 0.96
C THR A 26 -2.46 -14.28 0.55
N ILE A 27 -1.23 -14.53 0.09
CA ILE A 27 -0.31 -13.44 -0.27
C ILE A 27 -0.81 -12.66 -1.49
N VAL A 28 -1.42 -13.33 -2.47
CA VAL A 28 -2.03 -12.66 -3.63
C VAL A 28 -3.21 -11.78 -3.19
N TYR A 29 -4.11 -12.30 -2.35
CA TYR A 29 -5.23 -11.48 -1.88
C TYR A 29 -4.79 -10.35 -0.97
N VAL A 30 -3.83 -10.58 -0.07
CA VAL A 30 -3.31 -9.55 0.82
C VAL A 30 -2.61 -8.45 0.03
N THR A 31 -1.78 -8.80 -0.95
CA THR A 31 -1.11 -7.81 -1.81
C THR A 31 -2.12 -6.96 -2.58
N LEU A 32 -3.15 -7.57 -3.16
CA LEU A 32 -4.24 -6.85 -3.82
C LEU A 32 -5.06 -5.99 -2.84
N ALA A 33 -5.35 -6.51 -1.65
CA ALA A 33 -6.08 -5.77 -0.62
C ALA A 33 -5.29 -4.54 -0.17
N VAL A 34 -3.99 -4.68 0.10
CA VAL A 34 -3.09 -3.58 0.46
C VAL A 34 -3.00 -2.57 -0.67
N ALA A 35 -2.81 -3.03 -1.93
CA ALA A 35 -2.79 -2.15 -3.09
C ALA A 35 -4.11 -1.37 -3.26
N LYS A 36 -5.25 -1.99 -2.92
CA LYS A 36 -6.58 -1.37 -2.99
C LYS A 36 -6.89 -0.43 -1.82
N ILE A 37 -6.38 -0.72 -0.62
CA ILE A 37 -6.51 0.13 0.56
C ILE A 37 -5.66 1.38 0.42
N LEU A 38 -4.56 1.31 -0.35
CA LEU A 38 -3.78 2.49 -0.68
C LEU A 38 -4.74 3.52 -1.30
N PRO A 39 -5.01 4.65 -0.62
CA PRO A 39 -5.83 5.69 -1.22
C PRO A 39 -5.22 6.00 -2.57
N LYS A 40 -6.05 6.32 -3.56
CA LYS A 40 -5.65 6.71 -4.92
C LYS A 40 -4.74 7.93 -4.79
N LEU A 41 -3.49 7.70 -4.41
CA LEU A 41 -2.52 8.72 -4.09
C LEU A 41 -2.18 9.21 -5.47
N TYR A 42 -2.82 10.31 -5.86
CA TYR A 42 -2.44 11.07 -7.03
C TYR A 42 -1.01 11.55 -6.74
N LEU A 43 -0.01 10.67 -6.90
CA LEU A 43 1.42 10.95 -6.72
C LEU A 43 1.80 12.17 -7.56
N ARG A 44 1.15 12.33 -8.72
CA ARG A 44 1.25 13.50 -9.59
C ARG A 44 0.76 14.79 -8.94
N ASP A 45 -0.35 14.77 -8.21
CA ASP A 45 -0.85 15.96 -7.48
C ASP A 45 -0.01 16.24 -6.24
N HIS A 46 0.46 15.21 -5.53
CA HIS A 46 1.31 15.40 -4.35
C HIS A 46 2.71 15.95 -4.70
N LEU A 47 3.23 15.64 -5.90
CA LEU A 47 4.46 16.22 -6.45
C LEU A 47 4.23 17.62 -7.05
N SER A 48 3.08 17.85 -7.70
CA SER A 48 2.75 19.16 -8.32
C SER A 48 2.28 20.20 -7.30
N ALA A 49 1.63 19.79 -6.21
CA ALA A 49 1.17 20.68 -5.15
C ALA A 49 2.32 21.38 -4.40
N ARG A 50 3.53 20.78 -4.40
CA ARG A 50 4.71 21.42 -3.80
C ARG A 50 5.22 22.63 -4.59
N ASN A 51 4.71 22.85 -5.80
CA ASN A 51 5.19 23.90 -6.70
C ASN A 51 4.07 24.84 -7.21
N ARG A 52 2.93 24.92 -6.52
CA ARG A 52 1.86 25.88 -6.82
C ARG A 52 1.58 26.84 -5.67
N ARG A 53 2.46 27.82 -5.49
CA ARG A 53 2.12 29.24 -5.24
C ARG A 53 3.35 29.99 -4.74
N SER A 54 3.91 30.83 -5.61
CA SER A 54 4.56 32.07 -5.19
C SER A 54 4.36 33.16 -6.24
N GLU A 55 3.21 33.14 -6.94
CA GLU A 55 2.86 34.22 -7.87
C GLU A 55 1.83 35.12 -7.20
N THR A 56 2.31 36.26 -6.71
CA THR A 56 1.48 37.38 -6.29
C THR A 56 0.85 37.97 -7.54
N ARG A 57 -0.37 37.54 -7.86
CA ARG A 57 -1.22 38.28 -8.81
C ARG A 57 -1.75 39.52 -8.09
N SER A 58 -0.91 40.56 -7.98
CA SER A 58 -1.40 41.92 -7.78
C SER A 58 -2.06 42.37 -9.09
N ILE A 59 -3.23 42.99 -9.00
CA ILE A 59 -3.95 43.59 -10.14
C ILE A 59 -3.68 45.11 -10.20
N ASP A 60 -2.95 45.66 -9.22
CA ASP A 60 -2.59 47.07 -9.18
C ASP A 60 -1.06 47.23 -9.24
N PRO A 61 -0.51 47.72 -10.37
CA PRO A 61 0.92 47.99 -10.49
C PRO A 61 1.37 49.33 -9.86
N ASP A 62 0.48 50.18 -9.34
CA ASP A 62 0.82 51.55 -8.92
C ASP A 62 0.43 51.93 -7.47
N ALA A 63 0.30 50.96 -6.55
CA ALA A 63 0.10 51.28 -5.13
C ALA A 63 1.35 52.00 -4.56
N PRO A 64 1.25 53.26 -4.05
CA PRO A 64 2.39 53.95 -3.47
C PRO A 64 2.79 53.33 -2.13
N VAL A 65 4.10 53.22 -1.92
CA VAL A 65 4.75 52.82 -0.66
C VAL A 65 4.50 53.80 0.47
#